data_AF-A0A3A8LGR2-F1
#
_entry.id   AF-A0A3A8LGR2-F1
#
_cell.length_a   1.000
_cell.length_b   1.000
_cell.length_c   1.000
_cell.angle_alpha   90.00
_cell.angle_beta   90.00
_cell.angle_gamma   90.00
#
_symmetry.space_group_name_H-M   'P 1'
#
loop_
_entity.id
_entity.type
_entity.pdbx_description
1 polymer ?
#
loop_
_entity_poly.entity_id
_entity_poly.type
_entity_poly.pdbx_seq_one_letter_code
_entity_poly.pdbx_strand_id
1 'polypeptide(L)'
;MKPLDELMRILEAHHRLHNVRPEADVPYLRHEMERIERAQSAEEESMLAAENAIEKLMPDGSAQTERRWREEQERFTAARKRLADLNLEETFLRSSIDCELWWARKRALTAVAA
;
A
#
# COMPACT_ATOMS: atom_id res chain seq x y z
N MET A 1 -13.24 8.01 -1.91
CA MET A 1 -12.24 7.52 -2.91
C MET A 1 -12.40 6.02 -3.03
N LYS A 2 -12.31 5.43 -4.23
CA LYS A 2 -12.45 3.97 -4.40
C LYS A 2 -11.23 3.21 -3.85
N PRO A 3 -11.37 2.03 -3.23
CA PRO A 3 -10.23 1.18 -2.83
C PRO A 3 -9.31 0.84 -4.01
N LEU A 4 -8.03 0.59 -3.76
CA LEU A 4 -7.05 0.32 -4.81
C LEU A 4 -7.35 -0.99 -5.55
N ASP A 5 -7.69 -2.05 -4.81
CA ASP A 5 -8.16 -3.33 -5.37
C ASP A 5 -9.38 -3.16 -6.30
N GLU A 6 -10.31 -2.26 -5.98
CA GLU A 6 -11.45 -1.98 -6.85
C GLU A 6 -10.99 -1.37 -8.19
N LEU A 7 -10.08 -0.38 -8.15
CA LEU A 7 -9.53 0.22 -9.37
C LEU A 7 -8.74 -0.81 -10.19
N MET A 8 -7.95 -1.65 -9.53
CA MET A 8 -7.17 -2.70 -10.18
C MET A 8 -8.07 -3.70 -10.90
N ARG A 9 -9.15 -4.16 -10.27
CA ARG A 9 -10.14 -5.06 -10.90
C ARG A 9 -10.80 -4.45 -12.14
N ILE A 10 -11.11 -3.15 -12.10
CA ILE A 10 -11.66 -2.44 -13.26
C ILE A 10 -10.61 -2.39 -14.39
N LEU A 11 -9.35 -2.10 -14.07
CA LEU A 11 -8.28 -2.03 -15.05
C LEU A 11 -8.05 -3.39 -15.73
N GLU A 12 -8.07 -4.47 -14.96
CA GLU A 12 -7.96 -5.83 -15.50
C GLU A 12 -9.14 -6.22 -16.39
N ALA A 13 -10.34 -5.76 -16.08
CA ALA A 13 -11.48 -5.97 -16.95
C ALA A 13 -11.25 -5.29 -18.31
N HIS A 14 -10.73 -4.06 -18.32
CA HIS A 14 -10.32 -3.40 -19.56
C HIS A 14 -9.16 -4.12 -20.26
N HIS A 15 -8.22 -4.68 -19.51
CA HIS A 15 -7.08 -5.44 -20.06
C HIS A 15 -7.56 -6.69 -20.80
N ARG A 16 -8.47 -7.46 -20.19
CA ARG A 16 -9.11 -8.64 -20.82
C ARG A 16 -9.90 -8.28 -22.07
N LEU A 17 -10.44 -7.06 -22.15
CA LEU A 17 -11.15 -6.55 -23.32
C LEU A 17 -10.21 -5.88 -24.34
N HIS A 18 -8.88 -5.98 -24.16
CA HIS A 18 -7.88 -5.34 -25.03
C HIS A 18 -8.04 -3.82 -25.18
N ASN A 19 -8.64 -3.18 -24.18
CA ASN A 19 -8.89 -1.74 -24.18
C ASN A 19 -7.75 -0.93 -23.56
N VAL A 20 -6.80 -1.56 -22.84
CA VAL A 20 -5.64 -0.85 -22.26
C VAL A 20 -4.61 -0.48 -23.33
N ARG A 21 -3.66 0.40 -23.01
CA ARG A 21 -2.52 0.71 -23.90
C ARG A 21 -1.61 -0.51 -24.08
N PRO A 22 -0.90 -0.66 -25.21
CA PRO A 22 0.03 -1.79 -25.41
C PRO A 22 1.18 -1.80 -24.39
N GLU A 23 1.57 -0.62 -23.91
CA GLU A 23 2.65 -0.45 -22.92
C GLU A 23 2.16 -0.62 -21.47
N ALA A 24 0.86 -0.83 -21.24
CA ALA A 24 0.30 -0.97 -19.91
C ALA A 24 0.65 -2.34 -19.33
N ASP A 25 1.53 -2.37 -18.33
CA ASP A 25 1.89 -3.58 -17.59
C ASP A 25 0.94 -3.82 -16.42
N VAL A 26 -0.26 -4.30 -16.74
CA VAL A 26 -1.32 -4.60 -15.77
C VAL A 26 -0.90 -5.68 -14.76
N PRO A 27 -0.20 -6.77 -15.14
CA PRO A 27 0.36 -7.73 -14.19
C PRO A 27 1.33 -7.09 -13.18
N TYR A 28 2.21 -6.20 -13.61
CA TYR A 28 3.11 -5.48 -12.72
C TYR A 28 2.35 -4.60 -11.72
N LEU A 29 1.35 -3.83 -12.18
CA LEU A 29 0.54 -2.98 -11.29
C LEU A 29 -0.18 -3.80 -10.21
N ARG A 30 -0.70 -4.99 -10.57
CA ARG A 30 -1.26 -5.95 -9.60
C ARG A 30 -0.21 -6.44 -8.61
N HIS A 31 0.95 -6.85 -9.10
CA HIS A 31 2.04 -7.32 -8.26
C HIS A 31 2.45 -6.26 -7.23
N GLU A 32 2.61 -5.00 -7.67
CA GLU A 32 2.96 -3.91 -6.78
C GLU A 32 1.88 -3.61 -5.74
N MET A 33 0.61 -3.70 -6.12
CA MET A 33 -0.51 -3.57 -5.17
C MET A 33 -0.42 -4.63 -4.07
N GLU A 34 -0.30 -5.90 -4.45
CA GLU A 34 -0.21 -7.03 -3.51
C GLU A 34 1.08 -6.99 -2.68
N ARG A 35 2.17 -6.43 -3.21
CA ARG A 35 3.41 -6.18 -2.46
C ARG A 35 3.19 -5.12 -1.38
N ILE A 36 2.59 -3.99 -1.74
CA ILE A 36 2.35 -2.88 -0.81
C ILE A 36 1.36 -3.30 0.28
N GLU A 37 0.25 -3.95 -0.07
CA GLU A 37 -0.75 -4.41 0.91
C GLU A 37 -0.15 -5.37 1.93
N ARG A 38 0.62 -6.37 1.47
CA ARG A 38 1.31 -7.30 2.38
C ARG A 38 2.32 -6.60 3.28
N ALA A 39 3.06 -5.63 2.75
CA ALA A 39 4.01 -4.86 3.53
C ALA A 39 3.32 -3.95 4.56
N GLN A 40 2.21 -3.30 4.20
CA GLN A 40 1.42 -2.48 5.12
C GLN A 40 0.90 -3.33 6.29
N SER A 41 0.30 -4.50 6.00
CA SER A 41 -0.19 -5.39 7.06
C SER A 41 0.94 -5.85 8.00
N ALA A 42 2.10 -6.22 7.47
CA ALA A 42 3.24 -6.65 8.30
C ALA A 42 3.76 -5.51 9.21
N GLU A 43 3.84 -4.28 8.68
CA GLU A 43 4.30 -3.12 9.45
C GLU A 43 3.25 -2.65 10.48
N GLU A 44 1.95 -2.77 10.17
CA GLU A 44 0.86 -2.52 11.13
C GLU A 44 0.92 -3.50 12.30
N GLU A 45 1.12 -4.79 12.03
CA GLU A 45 1.32 -5.80 13.07
C GLU A 45 2.56 -5.49 13.93
N SER A 46 3.68 -5.10 13.31
CA SER A 46 4.90 -4.72 14.04
C SER A 46 4.68 -3.47 14.90
N MET A 47 3.98 -2.47 14.38
CA MET A 47 3.66 -1.23 15.11
C MET A 47 2.77 -1.53 16.32
N LEU A 48 1.71 -2.31 16.12
CA LEU A 48 0.80 -2.72 17.20
C LEU A 48 1.52 -3.57 18.25
N ALA A 49 2.43 -4.46 17.85
CA ALA A 49 3.22 -5.26 18.79
C ALA A 49 4.11 -4.38 19.68
N ALA A 50 4.80 -3.40 19.09
CA ALA A 50 5.63 -2.45 19.82
C ALA A 50 4.79 -1.55 20.76
N GLU A 51 3.66 -1.04 20.29
CA GLU A 51 2.72 -0.24 21.10
C GLU A 51 2.23 -1.03 22.31
N ASN A 52 1.76 -2.25 22.10
CA ASN A 52 1.33 -3.15 23.18
C ASN A 52 2.47 -3.47 24.17
N ALA A 53 3.71 -3.58 23.70
CA ALA A 53 4.86 -3.81 24.57
C ALA A 53 5.18 -2.59 25.44
N ILE A 54 5.10 -1.38 24.86
CA ILE A 54 5.26 -0.10 25.56
C ILE A 54 4.19 0.05 26.64
N GLU A 55 2.93 -0.21 26.33
CA GLU A 55 1.81 -0.08 27.28
C GLU A 55 1.94 -1.00 28.50
N LYS A 56 2.59 -2.16 28.32
CA LYS A 56 2.81 -3.14 29.40
C LYS A 56 4.03 -2.81 30.27
N LEU A 57 4.91 -1.90 29.84
CA LEU A 57 6.10 -1.52 30.59
C LEU A 57 5.73 -0.53 31.69
N MET A 58 5.71 -1.02 32.93
CA MET A 58 5.53 -0.20 34.12
C MET A 58 6.85 0.49 34.50
N PRO A 59 6.90 1.83 34.64
CA PRO A 59 8.10 2.53 35.08
C PRO A 59 8.48 2.13 36.51
N ASP A 60 9.61 1.46 36.68
CA ASP A 60 10.14 1.03 37.99
C ASP A 60 11.44 1.77 38.38
N GLY A 61 11.86 2.73 37.56
CA GLY A 61 13.11 3.49 37.75
C GLY A 61 14.38 2.69 37.41
N SER A 62 14.26 1.45 36.95
CA SER A 62 15.42 0.64 36.55
C SER A 62 15.91 1.02 35.15
N ALA A 63 17.24 0.98 34.97
CA ALA A 63 17.86 1.18 33.66
C ALA A 63 17.45 0.09 32.64
N GLN A 64 17.01 -1.09 33.11
CA GLN A 64 16.54 -2.16 32.25
C GLN A 64 15.17 -1.82 31.63
N THR A 65 14.23 -1.33 32.46
CA THR A 65 12.91 -0.88 31.98
C THR A 65 13.06 0.31 31.03
N GLU A 66 13.93 1.27 31.35
CA GLU A 66 14.21 2.39 30.45
C GLU A 66 14.77 1.93 29.10
N ARG A 67 15.75 1.01 29.11
CA ARG A 67 16.32 0.46 27.87
C ARG A 67 15.26 -0.23 27.03
N ARG A 68 14.45 -1.11 27.64
CA ARG A 68 13.36 -1.82 26.94
C ARG A 68 12.35 -0.84 26.35
N TRP A 69 11.96 0.18 27.10
CA TRP A 69 11.03 1.19 26.61
C TRP A 69 11.60 1.92 25.39
N ARG A 70 12.89 2.31 25.40
CA ARG A 70 13.55 2.94 24.24
C ARG A 70 13.60 2.01 23.02
N GLU A 71 13.96 0.74 23.23
CA GLU A 71 14.00 -0.26 22.14
C GLU A 71 12.62 -0.43 21.48
N GLU A 72 11.55 -0.52 22.26
CA GLU A 72 10.19 -0.63 21.69
C GLU A 72 9.72 0.68 21.04
N GLN A 73 10.09 1.85 21.58
CA GLN A 73 9.82 3.15 20.95
C GLN A 73 10.52 3.30 19.60
N GLU A 74 11.77 2.85 19.50
CA GLU A 74 12.51 2.83 18.24
C GLU A 74 11.81 1.94 17.20
N ARG A 75 11.37 0.74 17.60
CA ARG A 75 10.60 -0.17 16.73
C ARG A 75 9.28 0.43 16.28
N PHE A 76 8.51 1.00 17.21
CA PHE A 76 7.25 1.66 16.91
C PHE A 76 7.45 2.80 15.90
N THR A 77 8.47 3.63 16.12
CA THR A 77 8.79 4.77 15.25
C THR A 77 9.24 4.29 13.87
N ALA A 78 10.06 3.25 13.79
CA ALA A 78 10.52 2.67 12.53
C ALA A 78 9.35 2.10 11.71
N ALA A 79 8.47 1.30 12.34
CA ALA A 79 7.28 0.75 11.68
C ALA A 79 6.34 1.85 11.19
N ARG A 80 6.08 2.85 12.03
CA ARG A 80 5.26 4.03 11.66
C ARG A 80 5.84 4.79 10.47
N LYS A 81 7.17 4.97 10.43
CA LYS A 81 7.83 5.60 9.29
C LYS A 81 7.67 4.75 8.03
N ARG A 82 7.88 3.44 8.13
CA ARG A 82 7.74 2.54 6.97
C ARG A 82 6.31 2.52 6.42
N LEU A 83 5.30 2.55 7.29
CA LEU A 83 3.90 2.70 6.89
C LEU A 83 3.65 4.00 6.11
N ALA A 84 4.22 5.12 6.55
CA ALA A 84 4.10 6.38 5.83
C ALA A 84 4.74 6.30 4.43
N ASP A 85 5.90 5.66 4.30
CA ASP A 85 6.56 5.44 3.01
C ASP A 85 5.71 4.54 2.10
N LEU A 86 5.12 3.46 2.64
CA LEU A 86 4.24 2.55 1.90
C LEU A 86 2.95 3.24 1.42
N ASN A 87 2.37 4.11 2.24
CA ASN A 87 1.19 4.91 1.85
C ASN A 87 1.51 5.88 0.70
N LEU A 88 2.73 6.40 0.66
CA LEU A 88 3.21 7.20 -0.47
C LEU A 88 3.38 6.34 -1.73
N GLU A 89 3.99 5.15 -1.61
CA GLU A 89 4.07 4.17 -2.70
C GLU A 89 2.68 3.83 -3.24
N GLU A 90 1.69 3.57 -2.37
CA GLU A 90 0.30 3.29 -2.75
C GLU A 90 -0.33 4.46 -3.54
N THR A 91 -0.07 5.70 -3.10
CA THR A 91 -0.58 6.91 -3.77
C THR A 91 -0.03 7.03 -5.19
N PHE A 92 1.26 6.72 -5.40
CA PHE A 92 1.84 6.69 -6.74
C PHE A 92 1.28 5.56 -7.59
N LEU A 93 1.11 4.36 -7.02
CA LEU A 93 0.53 3.23 -7.73
C LEU A 93 -0.92 3.53 -8.17
N ARG A 94 -1.72 4.13 -7.30
CA ARG A 94 -3.07 4.61 -7.63
C ARG A 94 -3.06 5.57 -8.81
N SER A 95 -2.16 6.54 -8.80
CA SER A 95 -2.05 7.53 -9.89
C SER A 95 -1.72 6.85 -11.22
N SER A 96 -0.86 5.83 -11.20
CA SER A 96 -0.55 5.02 -12.38
C SER A 96 -1.76 4.23 -12.88
N ILE A 97 -2.51 3.59 -11.97
CA ILE A 97 -3.72 2.83 -12.32
C ILE A 97 -4.80 3.77 -12.89
N ASP A 98 -5.03 4.93 -12.29
CA ASP A 98 -6.00 5.92 -12.77
C ASP A 98 -5.63 6.44 -14.17
N CYS A 99 -4.34 6.62 -14.45
CA CYS A 99 -3.85 6.96 -15.78
C CYS A 99 -4.20 5.87 -16.81
N GLU A 100 -3.90 4.60 -16.50
CA GLU A 100 -4.23 3.50 -17.42
C GLU A 100 -5.75 3.33 -17.60
N LEU A 101 -6.54 3.53 -16.54
CA LEU A 101 -8.00 3.52 -16.61
C LEU A 101 -8.54 4.63 -17.51
N TRP A 102 -7.96 5.83 -17.45
CA TRP A 102 -8.35 6.93 -18.33
C TRP A 102 -8.11 6.57 -19.80
N TRP A 103 -6.93 6.03 -20.12
CA TRP A 103 -6.63 5.58 -21.48
C TRP A 103 -7.52 4.43 -21.93
N ALA A 104 -7.80 3.49 -21.03
CA ALA A 104 -8.65 2.35 -21.34
C ALA A 104 -10.09 2.76 -21.69
N ARG A 105 -10.65 3.72 -20.93
CA ARG A 105 -11.96 4.30 -21.23
C ARG A 105 -11.96 5.04 -22.57
N LYS A 106 -10.91 5.83 -22.85
CA LYS A 106 -10.78 6.55 -24.11
C LYS A 106 -10.75 5.58 -25.30
N ARG A 107 -9.97 4.50 -25.22
CA ARG A 107 -9.89 3.48 -26.28
C ARG A 107 -11.21 2.73 -26.48
N ALA A 108 -11.88 2.37 -25.39
CA ALA A 108 -13.20 1.72 -25.47
C ALA A 108 -14.23 2.60 -26.19
N LEU A 109 -14.27 3.91 -25.90
CA LEU A 109 -15.17 4.85 -26.59
C LEU A 109 -14.85 4.97 -28.08
N THR A 110 -13.57 5.03 -28.46
CA THR A 110 -13.18 5.09 -29.87
C THR A 110 -13.49 3.81 -30.63
N ALA A 111 -13.41 2.64 -29.98
CA ALA A 111 -13.72 1.36 -30.61
C ALA A 111 -15.22 1.16 -30.86
N VAL A 112 -16.09 1.79 -30.07
CA VAL A 112 -17.55 1.75 -30.25
C VAL A 112 -18.02 2.72 -31.35
N ALA A 113 -17.24 3.76 -31.65
CA ALA A 113 -17.57 4.78 -32.64
C ALA A 113 -17.05 4.46 -34.06
N ALA A 114 -16.28 3.38 -34.22
CA ALA A 114 -15.71 2.90 -35.48
C ALA A 114 -16.49 1.69 -35.99
#